data_AF-A0A8X8GTS5-F1
#
_entry.id   AF-A0A8X8GTS5-F1
#
_cell.length_a   1.000
_cell.length_b   1.000
_cell.length_c   1.000
_cell.angle_alpha   90.00
_cell.angle_beta   90.00
_cell.angle_gamma   90.00
#
_symmetry.space_group_name_H-M   'P 1'
#
loop_
_entity.id
_entity.type
_entity.pdbx_description
1 polymer ?
#
loop_
_entity_poly.entity_id
_entity_poly.type
_entity_poly.pdbx_seq_one_letter_code
_entity_poly.pdbx_strand_id
1 'polypeptide(L)' 'MSNYEKMWVSLRSSLNTRIRQYQNADCVTGLDEIAETELDAWQGIVQEMEGLERKFEEEQ' A
#
# COMPACT_ATOMS: atom_id res chain seq x y z
N MET A 1 19.91 6.20 4.96
CA MET A 1 18.93 6.05 3.87
C MET A 1 19.22 7.02 2.75
N SER A 2 19.31 6.53 1.51
CA SER A 2 19.39 7.36 0.30
C SER A 2 18.10 8.19 0.11
N ASN A 3 18.15 9.22 -0.75
CA ASN A 3 16.95 10.02 -1.06
C ASN A 3 15.85 9.16 -1.70
N TYR A 4 16.22 8.17 -2.52
CA TYR A 4 15.29 7.22 -3.12
C TYR A 4 14.61 6.33 -2.07
N GLU A 5 15.38 5.79 -1.11
CA GLU A 5 14.80 5.03 0.00
C GLU A 5 13.81 5.85 0.83
N LYS A 6 14.11 7.13 1.08
CA LYS A 6 13.18 8.02 1.80
C LYS A 6 11.88 8.24 1.03
N MET A 7 11.97 8.47 -0.29
CA MET A 7 10.79 8.63 -1.15
C MET A 7 9.97 7.34 -1.20
N TRP A 8 10.63 6.19 -1.30
CA TRP A 8 9.99 4.88 -1.32
C TRP A 8 9.22 4.60 -0.03
N VAL A 9 9.84 4.80 1.13
CA VAL A 9 9.20 4.66 2.45
C VAL A 9 8.02 5.63 2.60
N SER A 10 8.17 6.87 2.12
CA SER A 10 7.10 7.87 2.16
C SER A 10 5.89 7.47 1.31
N LEU A 11 6.12 6.92 0.11
CA LEU A 11 5.06 6.40 -0.76
C LEU A 11 4.31 5.24 -0.08
N ARG A 12 5.05 4.25 0.43
CA ARG A 12 4.45 3.09 1.14
C ARG A 12 3.63 3.53 2.36
N SER A 13 4.13 4.50 3.12
CA SER A 13 3.40 5.07 4.27
C SER A 13 2.10 5.77 3.85
N SER A 14 2.14 6.52 2.75
CA SER A 14 0.97 7.20 2.20
C SER A 14 -0.10 6.21 1.70
N LEU A 15 0.31 5.15 1.00
CA LEU A 15 -0.59 4.08 0.54
C LEU A 15 -1.24 3.34 1.72
N ASN A 16 -0.45 2.95 2.72
CA ASN A 16 -0.96 2.30 3.93
C ASN A 16 -1.98 3.17 4.69
N THR A 17 -1.79 4.50 4.67
CA THR A 17 -2.76 5.43 5.27
C THR A 17 -4.09 5.41 4.52
N ARG A 18 -4.06 5.42 3.18
CA ARG A 18 -5.27 5.29 2.35
C ARG A 18 -5.97 3.96 2.58
N ILE A 19 -5.24 2.85 2.55
CA ILE A 19 -5.79 1.51 2.81
C ILE A 19 -6.53 1.47 4.15
N ARG A 20 -5.93 2.03 5.22
CA ARG A 20 -6.58 2.11 6.54
C ARG A 20 -7.86 2.94 6.52
N GLN A 21 -7.91 4.02 5.74
CA GLN A 21 -9.12 4.84 5.61
C GLN A 21 -10.26 4.05 4.95
N TYR A 22 -9.98 3.32 3.88
CA TYR A 22 -10.96 2.44 3.24
C TYR A 22 -11.40 1.31 4.16
N GLN A 23 -10.48 0.63 4.84
CA GLN A 23 -10.81 -0.42 5.82
C GLN A 23 -11.68 0.09 6.97
N ASN A 24 -11.41 1.32 7.44
CA ASN A 24 -12.24 1.95 8.46
C ASN A 24 -13.63 2.30 7.92
N ALA A 25 -13.73 2.81 6.70
CA ALA A 25 -15.02 3.10 6.06
C ALA A 25 -15.83 1.82 5.87
N ASP A 26 -15.20 0.74 5.39
CA ASP A 26 -15.81 -0.57 5.23
C ASP A 26 -16.40 -1.10 6.54
N CYS A 27 -15.64 -1.01 7.64
CA CYS A 27 -16.08 -1.45 8.96
C CYS A 27 -17.30 -0.66 9.49
N VAL A 28 -17.44 0.61 9.10
CA VAL A 28 -18.50 1.49 9.62
C VAL A 28 -19.76 1.45 8.76
N THR A 29 -19.61 1.50 7.44
CA THR A 29 -20.73 1.67 6.49
C THR A 29 -20.79 0.62 5.41
N GLY A 30 -19.79 -0.25 5.29
CA GLY A 30 -19.49 -1.01 4.08
C GLY A 30 -18.89 -0.10 2.99
N LEU A 31 -18.24 -0.72 2.01
CA LEU A 31 -17.81 -0.09 0.78
C LEU A 31 -18.79 -0.40 -0.37
N ASP A 32 -18.83 0.48 -1.37
CA ASP A 32 -19.43 0.13 -2.66
C ASP A 32 -18.43 -0.62 -3.53
N GLU A 33 -18.91 -1.23 -4.63
CA GLU A 33 -18.10 -2.06 -5.52
C GLU A 33 -16.86 -1.32 -6.08
N ILE A 34 -16.97 -0.01 -6.32
CA ILE A 34 -15.85 0.80 -6.80
C ILE A 34 -14.81 0.95 -5.69
N ALA A 35 -15.25 1.31 -4.48
CA ALA A 35 -14.37 1.49 -3.35
C ALA A 35 -13.72 0.17 -2.89
N GLU A 36 -14.41 -0.96 -2.99
CA GLU A 36 -13.82 -2.30 -2.79
C GLU A 36 -12.72 -2.58 -3.83
N THR A 37 -13.00 -2.34 -5.11
CA THR A 37 -12.01 -2.52 -6.19
C THR A 37 -10.79 -1.63 -5.99
N GLU A 38 -10.97 -0.39 -5.57
CA GLU A 38 -9.88 0.53 -5.27
C GLU A 38 -9.06 0.07 -4.06
N LEU A 39 -9.70 -0.41 -2.99
CA LEU A 39 -9.01 -0.96 -1.83
C LEU A 39 -8.13 -2.15 -2.21
N ASP A 40 -8.66 -3.09 -3.00
CA ASP A 40 -7.93 -4.25 -3.50
C ASP A 40 -6.71 -3.82 -4.33
N ALA A 41 -6.89 -2.84 -5.23
CA ALA A 41 -5.80 -2.31 -6.02
C ALA A 41 -4.70 -1.68 -5.16
N TRP A 42 -5.05 -0.90 -4.13
CA TRP A 42 -4.06 -0.31 -3.22
C TRP A 42 -3.30 -1.37 -2.42
N GLN A 43 -3.99 -2.40 -1.93
CA GLN A 43 -3.35 -3.52 -1.23
C GLN A 43 -2.40 -4.29 -2.16
N GLY A 44 -2.81 -4.55 -3.40
CA GLY A 44 -1.98 -5.19 -4.42
C GLY A 44 -0.68 -4.42 -4.68
N ILE A 45 -0.76 -3.10 -4.85
CA ILE A 45 0.42 -2.25 -5.05
C ILE A 45 1.39 -2.35 -3.86
N VAL A 46 0.89 -2.30 -2.61
CA VAL A 46 1.75 -2.42 -1.43
C VAL A 46 2.42 -3.80 -1.38
N GLN A 47 1.70 -4.87 -1.73
CA GLN A 47 2.26 -6.22 -1.79
C GLN A 47 3.36 -6.35 -2.87
N GLU A 48 3.17 -5.74 -4.04
CA GLU A 48 4.20 -5.69 -5.09
C GLU A 48 5.45 -4.92 -4.62
N MET A 49 5.27 -3.80 -3.92
CA MET A 49 6.37 -3.05 -3.32
C MET A 49 7.17 -3.91 -2.34
N GLU A 50 6.50 -4.65 -1.46
CA GLU A 50 7.15 -5.60 -0.52
C GLU A 50 7.86 -6.74 -1.25
N GLY A 51 7.33 -7.19 -2.39
CA GLY A 51 8.00 -8.16 -3.27
C GLY A 51 9.30 -7.60 -3.85
N LEU A 52 9.30 -6.34 -4.30
CA LEU A 52 10.49 -5.67 -4.83
C LEU A 52 11.55 -5.44 -3.75
N GLU A 53 11.13 -5.03 -2.54
CA GLU A 53 12.03 -4.88 -1.40
C GLU A 53 12.75 -6.19 -1.07
N ARG A 54 12.02 -7.31 -0.97
CA ARG A 54 12.63 -8.63 -0.71
C ARG A 54 13.62 -9.05 -1.79
N LYS A 55 13.26 -8.89 -3.07
CA LYS A 55 14.17 -9.20 -4.19
C LYS A 55 15.45 -8.37 -4.11
N PHE A 56 15.32 -7.09 -3.80
CA PHE A 56 16.48 -6.22 -3.65
C PHE A 56 17.36 -6.64 -2.47
N GLU A 57 16.78 -7.03 -1.34
CA GLU A 57 17.52 -7.55 -0.18
C GLU A 57 18.21 -8.89 -0.47
N GLU A 58 17.61 -9.76 -1.28
CA GLU A 58 18.18 -11.05 -1.69
C GLU A 58 19.31 -10.92 -2.73
N GLU A 59 19.31 -9.84 -3.51
CA GLU A 59 20.32 -9.55 -4.56
C GLU A 59 21.54 -8.75 -4.05
N GLN A 60 21.54 -8.32 -2.78
CA GLN A 60 22.64 -7.57 -2.12
C GLN A 60 23.50 -8.48 -1.23
#